data_AF-A0A151BMA0-F1
#
_entry.id   AF-A0A151BMA0-F1
#
_cell.length_a   1.000
_cell.length_b   1.000
_cell.length_c   1.000
_cell.angle_alpha   90.00
_cell.angle_beta   90.00
_cell.angle_gamma   90.00
#
_symmetry.space_group_name_H-M   'P 1'
#
loop_
_entity.id
_entity.type
_entity.pdbx_description
1 polymer ?
#
loop_
_entity_poly.entity_id
_entity_poly.type
_entity_poly.pdbx_seq_one_letter_code
_entity_poly.pdbx_strand_id
1 'polypeptide(L)'
;MLTGHMLCEDNLDIQVRKTGAAMPHYEYMQLPGIDHLNRNIDNPLTLKQCASVAHQFGRRRVLSELFGCSGHSMTFEDQKWIADFHLALGITFFCP
;
A
#
# COMPACT_ATOMS: atom_id res chain seq x y z
N MET A 1 -7.25 -18.12 -0.72
CA MET A 1 -6.74 -16.87 -1.31
C MET A 1 -6.27 -15.99 -0.16
N LEU A 2 -4.98 -15.66 -0.12
CA LEU A 2 -4.36 -14.81 0.90
C LEU A 2 -4.23 -13.38 0.37
N THR A 3 -4.60 -12.41 1.21
CA THR A 3 -4.61 -10.97 0.91
C THR A 3 -4.26 -10.20 2.18
N GLY A 4 -3.77 -8.98 2.01
CA GLY A 4 -3.48 -8.07 3.11
C GLY A 4 -2.15 -7.37 2.92
N HIS A 5 -1.68 -6.75 3.99
CA HIS A 5 -0.42 -6.03 4.03
C HIS A 5 0.48 -6.58 5.15
N MET A 6 1.68 -6.03 5.29
CA MET A 6 2.64 -6.44 6.32
C MET A 6 2.63 -5.40 7.46
N LEU A 7 3.08 -5.76 8.66
CA LEU A 7 3.10 -4.80 9.75
C LEU A 7 4.26 -3.81 9.60
N CYS A 8 3.96 -2.52 9.64
CA CYS A 8 4.96 -1.44 9.64
C CYS A 8 5.87 -1.49 8.40
N GLU A 9 5.28 -1.59 7.23
CA GLU A 9 5.97 -1.63 5.95
C GLU A 9 6.35 -0.23 5.42
N ASP A 10 5.97 0.84 6.14
CA ASP A 10 6.10 2.27 5.80
C ASP A 10 7.48 2.69 5.29
N ASN A 11 8.52 2.25 6.00
CA ASN A 11 9.90 2.64 5.75
C ASN A 11 10.88 1.54 6.16
N LEU A 12 12.14 1.70 5.75
CA LEU A 12 13.18 0.71 6.00
C LEU A 12 13.48 0.48 7.49
N ASP A 13 13.48 1.54 8.32
CA ASP A 13 13.81 1.40 9.75
C ASP A 13 12.75 0.60 10.50
N ILE A 14 11.48 0.97 10.33
CA ILE A 14 10.41 0.32 11.08
C ILE A 14 10.12 -1.10 10.56
N GLN A 15 10.20 -1.34 9.24
CA GLN A 15 9.99 -2.68 8.71
C GLN A 15 11.06 -3.67 9.21
N VAL A 16 12.33 -3.25 9.28
CA VAL A 16 13.43 -4.10 9.77
C VAL A 16 13.20 -4.51 11.23
N ARG A 17 12.66 -3.60 12.05
CA ARG A 17 12.38 -3.86 13.47
C ARG A 17 11.15 -4.74 13.71
N LYS A 18 10.22 -4.83 12.76
CA LYS A 18 8.89 -5.46 12.96
C LYS A 18 8.66 -6.72 12.13
N THR A 19 9.10 -6.69 10.87
CA THR A 19 8.86 -7.74 9.88
C THR A 19 10.16 -8.22 9.20
N GLY A 20 11.27 -7.53 9.41
CA GLY A 20 12.54 -7.81 8.73
C GLY A 20 12.50 -7.28 7.30
N ALA A 21 11.89 -8.02 6.38
CA ALA A 21 11.73 -7.62 4.98
C ALA A 21 10.30 -7.87 4.52
N ALA A 22 9.59 -6.83 4.04
CA ALA A 22 8.19 -6.97 3.64
C ALA A 22 8.02 -7.81 2.36
N MET A 23 8.88 -7.59 1.34
CA MET A 23 8.72 -8.18 0.00
C MET A 23 8.65 -9.72 -0.04
N PRO A 24 9.48 -10.49 0.69
CA PRO A 24 9.39 -11.96 0.69
C PRO A 24 8.03 -12.49 1.15
N HIS A 25 7.30 -11.76 2.00
CA HIS A 25 5.99 -12.20 2.46
C HIS A 25 4.91 -12.04 1.39
N TYR A 26 5.02 -11.01 0.55
CA TYR A 26 4.05 -10.74 -0.52
C TYR A 26 4.04 -11.82 -1.62
N GLU A 27 5.13 -12.59 -1.79
CA GLU A 27 5.21 -13.71 -2.74
C GLU A 27 4.04 -14.69 -2.57
N TYR A 28 3.69 -14.98 -1.31
CA TYR A 28 2.66 -15.96 -0.96
C TYR A 28 1.24 -15.41 -1.01
N MET A 29 1.08 -14.11 -1.22
CA MET A 29 -0.23 -13.44 -1.32
C MET A 29 -0.74 -13.44 -2.75
N GLN A 30 -2.00 -13.80 -2.96
CA GLN A 30 -2.65 -13.73 -4.28
C GLN A 30 -3.16 -12.31 -4.59
N LEU A 31 -3.40 -11.51 -3.55
CA LEU A 31 -3.76 -10.10 -3.62
C LEU A 31 -2.93 -9.35 -2.57
N PRO A 32 -1.63 -9.12 -2.80
CA PRO A 32 -0.83 -8.35 -1.87
C PRO A 32 -1.35 -6.92 -1.81
N GLY A 33 -1.18 -6.27 -0.66
CA GLY A 33 -1.62 -4.91 -0.44
C GLY A 33 -0.78 -4.16 0.57
N ILE A 34 -1.21 -2.94 0.83
CA ILE A 34 -0.59 -1.97 1.73
C ILE A 34 -1.66 -1.22 2.52
N ASP A 35 -1.27 -0.62 3.63
CA ASP A 35 -2.03 0.45 4.27
C ASP A 35 -1.39 1.82 4.03
N HIS A 36 -2.23 2.83 3.84
CA HIS A 36 -1.82 4.23 3.75
C HIS A 36 -2.85 5.09 4.49
N LEU A 37 -2.51 5.50 5.70
CA LEU A 37 -3.38 6.30 6.54
C LEU A 37 -3.03 7.78 6.47
N ASN A 38 -3.99 8.60 6.89
CA ASN A 38 -3.95 10.06 6.94
C ASN A 38 -3.95 10.73 5.55
N ARG A 39 -4.04 12.05 5.57
CA ARG A 39 -4.07 12.89 4.36
C ARG A 39 -2.65 13.30 3.93
N ASN A 40 -1.91 12.38 3.31
CA ASN A 40 -0.53 12.61 2.85
C ASN A 40 -0.16 11.72 1.64
N ILE A 41 1.08 11.84 1.16
CA ILE A 41 1.68 10.98 0.12
C ILE A 41 3.14 10.62 0.44
N ASP A 42 3.50 10.57 1.73
CA ASP A 42 4.90 10.63 2.18
C ASP A 42 5.66 9.31 2.10
N ASN A 43 4.95 8.19 1.88
CA ASN A 43 5.50 6.82 1.95
C ASN A 43 5.50 6.09 0.59
N PRO A 44 6.20 6.58 -0.46
CA PRO A 44 6.21 5.92 -1.77
C PRO A 44 6.84 4.52 -1.75
N LEU A 45 7.73 4.24 -0.79
CA LEU A 45 8.41 2.95 -0.65
C LEU A 45 7.40 1.81 -0.47
N THR A 46 6.42 2.01 0.41
CA THR A 46 5.36 1.04 0.71
C THR A 46 4.60 0.60 -0.52
N LEU A 47 4.17 1.57 -1.34
CA LEU A 47 3.44 1.29 -2.55
C LEU A 47 4.33 0.55 -3.56
N LYS A 48 5.57 1.02 -3.75
CA LYS A 48 6.47 0.46 -4.75
C LYS A 48 6.98 -0.93 -4.40
N GLN A 49 7.24 -1.25 -3.14
CA GLN A 49 7.67 -2.59 -2.76
C GLN A 49 6.56 -3.62 -3.02
N CYS A 50 5.32 -3.31 -2.65
CA CYS A 50 4.18 -4.20 -2.83
C CYS A 50 3.86 -4.38 -4.32
N ALA A 51 3.78 -3.28 -5.08
CA ALA A 51 3.56 -3.33 -6.52
C ALA A 51 4.70 -4.05 -7.27
N SER A 52 5.95 -3.94 -6.82
CA SER A 52 7.08 -4.65 -7.43
C SER A 52 6.94 -6.16 -7.28
N VAL A 53 6.61 -6.66 -6.07
CA VAL A 53 6.37 -8.10 -5.88
C VAL A 53 5.15 -8.56 -6.68
N ALA A 54 4.08 -7.77 -6.69
CA ALA A 54 2.91 -8.07 -7.51
C ALA A 54 3.27 -8.26 -8.99
N HIS A 55 4.09 -7.37 -9.57
CA HIS A 55 4.55 -7.49 -10.95
C HIS A 55 5.46 -8.71 -11.16
N GLN A 56 6.39 -8.98 -10.23
CA GLN A 56 7.30 -10.13 -10.32
C GLN A 56 6.57 -11.47 -10.35
N PHE A 57 5.44 -11.58 -9.64
CA PHE A 57 4.65 -12.81 -9.52
C PHE A 57 3.34 -12.78 -10.35
N GLY A 58 3.21 -11.83 -11.28
CA GLY A 58 2.06 -11.75 -12.19
C GLY A 58 0.71 -11.54 -11.47
N ARG A 59 0.71 -10.86 -10.32
CA ARG A 59 -0.51 -10.53 -9.57
C ARG A 59 -1.25 -9.42 -10.31
N ARG A 60 -2.51 -9.68 -10.66
CA ARG A 60 -3.36 -8.76 -11.43
C ARG A 60 -3.83 -7.55 -10.63
N ARG A 61 -3.85 -7.67 -9.29
CA ARG A 61 -4.36 -6.63 -8.41
C ARG A 61 -3.42 -6.39 -7.24
N VAL A 62 -3.27 -5.12 -6.88
CA VAL A 62 -2.55 -4.66 -5.68
C VAL A 62 -3.53 -3.84 -4.85
N LEU A 63 -3.76 -4.29 -3.62
CA LEU A 63 -4.74 -3.69 -2.70
C LEU A 63 -4.11 -2.50 -1.96
N SER A 64 -4.90 -1.46 -1.71
CA SER A 64 -4.54 -0.44 -0.72
C SER A 64 -5.71 -0.17 0.20
N GLU A 65 -5.47 -0.17 1.50
CA GLU A 65 -6.28 0.55 2.47
C GLU A 65 -5.90 2.04 2.41
N LEU A 66 -6.89 2.92 2.26
CA LEU A 66 -6.66 4.37 2.13
C LEU A 66 -7.77 5.16 2.83
N PHE A 67 -7.55 6.46 3.03
CA PHE A 67 -8.50 7.42 3.64
C PHE A 67 -8.76 7.27 5.13
N GLY A 68 -8.43 6.12 5.74
CA GLY A 68 -8.39 5.97 7.19
C GLY A 68 -7.59 7.09 7.87
N CYS A 69 -8.04 7.54 9.03
CA CYS A 69 -7.41 8.63 9.81
C CYS A 69 -7.25 9.98 9.08
N SER A 70 -7.94 10.22 7.95
CA SER A 70 -7.79 11.48 7.16
C SER A 70 -8.67 12.66 7.64
N GLY A 71 -9.43 12.45 8.71
CA GLY A 71 -10.31 13.43 9.33
C GLY A 71 -11.64 13.65 8.60
N HIS A 72 -12.62 14.19 9.33
CA HIS A 72 -13.97 14.46 8.80
C HIS A 72 -14.04 15.61 7.79
N SER A 73 -12.96 16.39 7.63
CA SER A 73 -12.87 17.52 6.68
C SER A 73 -12.32 17.12 5.31
N MET A 74 -12.22 15.82 5.01
CA MET A 74 -11.64 15.33 3.77
C MET A 74 -12.59 15.56 2.61
N THR A 75 -12.08 16.23 1.59
CA THR A 75 -12.81 16.53 0.36
C THR A 75 -12.60 15.44 -0.69
N PHE A 76 -13.41 15.44 -1.74
CA PHE A 76 -13.17 14.58 -2.90
C PHE A 76 -11.86 14.92 -3.63
N GLU A 77 -11.42 16.19 -3.58
CA GLU A 77 -10.14 16.61 -4.14
C GLU A 77 -8.97 15.96 -3.38
N ASP A 78 -9.03 15.94 -2.05
CA ASP A 78 -8.04 15.24 -1.21
C ASP A 78 -8.00 13.73 -1.55
N GLN A 79 -9.17 13.10 -1.67
CA GLN A 79 -9.26 11.68 -2.01
C GLN A 79 -8.65 11.39 -3.39
N LYS A 80 -8.97 12.24 -4.38
CA LYS A 80 -8.42 12.11 -5.74
C LYS A 80 -6.90 12.29 -5.75
N TRP A 81 -6.39 13.29 -5.03
CA TRP A 81 -4.95 13.53 -4.94
C TRP A 81 -4.18 12.31 -4.40
N ILE A 82 -4.67 11.69 -3.33
CA ILE A 82 -4.08 10.48 -2.75
C ILE A 82 -4.26 9.28 -3.70
N ALA A 83 -5.47 9.07 -4.23
CA ALA A 83 -5.76 7.95 -5.12
C ALA A 83 -4.91 7.99 -6.41
N ASP A 84 -4.74 9.17 -7.03
CA ASP A 84 -3.92 9.33 -8.22
C ASP A 84 -2.45 8.98 -7.95
N PHE A 85 -1.93 9.37 -6.78
CA PHE A 85 -0.58 8.99 -6.35
C PHE A 85 -0.44 7.47 -6.20
N HIS A 86 -1.44 6.81 -5.62
CA HIS A 86 -1.47 5.36 -5.49
C HIS A 86 -1.52 4.63 -6.84
N LEU A 87 -2.39 5.08 -7.76
CA LEU A 87 -2.47 4.54 -9.12
C LEU A 87 -1.15 4.68 -9.86
N ALA A 88 -0.49 5.85 -9.75
CA ALA A 88 0.79 6.11 -10.40
C ALA A 88 1.91 5.18 -9.90
N LEU A 89 1.83 4.69 -8.66
CA LEU A 89 2.83 3.80 -8.06
C LEU A 89 2.49 2.30 -8.20
N GLY A 90 1.38 1.96 -8.86
CA GLY A 90 1.04 0.58 -9.24
C GLY A 90 -0.01 -0.08 -8.36
N ILE A 91 -0.74 0.70 -7.55
CA ILE A 91 -1.95 0.22 -6.86
C ILE A 91 -3.09 0.11 -7.88
N THR A 92 -3.92 -0.92 -7.78
CA THR A 92 -5.00 -1.17 -8.76
C THR A 92 -6.32 -1.60 -8.13
N PHE A 93 -6.39 -1.70 -6.80
CA PHE A 93 -7.59 -2.12 -6.08
C PHE A 93 -7.69 -1.36 -4.76
N PHE A 94 -8.69 -0.49 -4.65
CA PHE A 94 -8.88 0.35 -3.47
C PHE A 94 -9.82 -0.30 -2.45
N CYS A 95 -9.41 -0.22 -1.18
CA CYS A 95 -10.21 -0.49 0.01
C CYS A 95 -10.32 0.83 0.80
N PRO A 96 -11.28 1.70 0.44
CA PRO A 96 -11.46 3.03 1.03
C PRO A 96 -12.08 3.00 2.43
#